data_AF-A0A929VSI4-F1
#
_entry.id   AF-A0A929VSI4-F1
#
_cell.length_a   1.000
_cell.length_b   1.000
_cell.length_c   1.000
_cell.angle_alpha   90.00
_cell.angle_beta   90.00
_cell.angle_gamma   90.00
#
_symmetry.space_group_name_H-M   'P 1'
#
loop_
_entity.id
_entity.type
_entity.pdbx_description
1 polymer ?
#
loop_
_entity_poly.entity_id
_entity_poly.type
_entity_poly.pdbx_seq_one_letter_code
_entity_poly.pdbx_strand_id
1 'polypeptide(L)'
;MKKLFYHILFASLLVTGFASCGYDNFDEPESMLSGNVQYNGQNMQLQGSGGSIQLQAYQTGYELKSPITIYVNQDGHFSARLFNGHYKLVTKDNNGPWVNNRDTIEVDIKGNTEVNIPVTPYFLLSDYNCTLSGNRLTASFKIQQIVTPATLSYATICIGRTSIVDEQNNAFQIRLNASALTMGANSFSFTLTDEQKKAISGAAKLTARVGLRTVDADKSVYTHIVTLAE
;
A
#
# COMPACT_ATOMS: atom_id res chain seq x y z
N MET A 1 -72.75 14.23 -10.69
CA MET A 1 -71.65 14.31 -11.68
C MET A 1 -70.34 14.85 -11.09
N LYS A 2 -70.31 16.00 -10.40
CA LYS A 2 -69.08 16.55 -9.78
C LYS A 2 -68.40 15.62 -8.77
N LYS A 3 -69.16 14.93 -7.90
CA LYS A 3 -68.61 13.97 -6.92
C LYS A 3 -67.91 12.78 -7.59
N LEU A 4 -68.50 12.22 -8.65
CA LEU A 4 -67.90 11.11 -9.41
C LEU A 4 -66.59 11.53 -10.09
N PHE A 5 -66.53 12.76 -10.59
CA PHE A 5 -65.32 13.35 -11.17
C PHE A 5 -64.18 13.48 -10.13
N TYR A 6 -64.47 13.93 -8.92
CA TYR A 6 -63.47 13.98 -7.83
C TYR A 6 -62.98 12.58 -7.40
N HIS A 7 -63.84 11.55 -7.44
CA HIS A 7 -63.44 10.18 -7.10
C HIS A 7 -62.54 9.58 -8.18
N ILE A 8 -62.81 9.86 -9.46
CA ILE A 8 -61.95 9.45 -10.58
C ILE A 8 -60.59 10.18 -10.52
N LEU A 9 -60.60 11.47 -10.21
CA LEU A 9 -59.36 12.25 -10.06
C LEU A 9 -58.50 11.73 -8.90
N PHE A 10 -59.12 11.43 -7.75
CA PHE A 10 -58.44 10.90 -6.57
C PHE A 10 -57.91 9.47 -6.80
N ALA A 11 -58.67 8.62 -7.52
CA ALA A 11 -58.23 7.30 -7.92
C ALA A 11 -57.06 7.33 -8.93
N SER A 12 -57.07 8.28 -9.87
CA SER A 12 -55.96 8.46 -10.83
C SER A 12 -54.67 8.95 -10.15
N LEU A 13 -54.78 9.77 -9.11
CA LEU A 13 -53.64 10.28 -8.33
C LEU A 13 -53.03 9.20 -7.41
N LEU A 14 -53.85 8.25 -6.95
CA LEU A 14 -53.40 7.08 -6.19
C LEU A 14 -52.64 6.08 -7.06
N VAL A 15 -53.03 5.90 -8.33
CA VAL A 15 -52.36 4.95 -9.25
C VAL A 15 -50.99 5.48 -9.72
N THR A 16 -50.81 6.79 -9.87
CA THR A 16 -49.52 7.39 -10.25
C THR A 16 -48.54 7.53 -9.06
N GLY A 17 -49.02 7.52 -7.81
CA GLY A 17 -48.19 7.63 -6.62
C GLY A 17 -47.36 6.38 -6.26
N PHE A 18 -47.76 5.19 -6.73
CA PHE A 18 -47.04 3.92 -6.46
C PHE A 18 -46.11 3.47 -7.58
N ALA A 19 -46.09 4.14 -8.73
CA ALA A 19 -45.19 3.83 -9.84
C ALA A 19 -43.81 4.52 -9.73
N SER A 20 -43.62 5.36 -8.71
CA SER A 20 -42.38 6.14 -8.49
C SER A 20 -41.52 5.61 -7.34
N CYS A 21 -41.53 4.30 -7.10
CA CYS A 21 -40.45 3.62 -6.36
C CYS A 21 -39.71 2.72 -7.34
N GLY A 22 -39.05 3.30 -8.34
CA GLY A 22 -37.94 2.61 -8.99
C GLY A 22 -36.89 2.36 -7.90
N TYR A 23 -36.59 1.10 -7.64
CA TYR A 23 -35.43 0.71 -6.83
C TYR A 23 -34.19 1.35 -7.47
N ASP A 24 -33.68 2.43 -6.88
CA ASP A 24 -32.42 3.08 -7.27
C ASP A 24 -31.25 2.28 -6.68
N ASN A 25 -31.15 1.02 -7.09
CA ASN A 25 -30.02 0.18 -6.78
C ASN A 25 -29.27 -0.03 -8.09
N PHE A 26 -28.29 0.83 -8.37
CA PHE A 26 -27.18 0.38 -9.19
C PHE A 26 -26.59 -0.87 -8.52
N ASP A 27 -26.45 -1.95 -9.28
CA ASP A 27 -25.80 -3.17 -8.79
C ASP A 27 -24.41 -2.81 -8.24
N GLU A 28 -23.98 -3.51 -7.19
CA GLU A 28 -22.65 -3.26 -6.65
C GLU A 28 -21.57 -3.66 -7.67
N PRO A 29 -20.39 -3.02 -7.64
CA PRO A 29 -19.29 -3.45 -8.50
C PRO A 29 -18.91 -4.90 -8.16
N GLU A 30 -18.82 -5.78 -9.16
CA GLU A 30 -18.44 -7.20 -8.94
C GLU A 30 -17.05 -7.55 -9.45
N SER A 31 -16.43 -6.69 -10.28
CA SER A 31 -15.18 -7.01 -10.95
C SER A 31 -13.97 -6.71 -10.09
N MET A 32 -13.08 -7.68 -9.95
CA MET A 32 -11.84 -7.51 -9.19
C MET A 32 -10.72 -7.03 -10.08
N LEU A 33 -10.19 -5.83 -9.81
CA LEU A 33 -8.89 -5.40 -10.29
C LEU A 33 -7.83 -5.82 -9.27
N SER A 34 -6.78 -6.49 -9.71
CA SER A 34 -5.64 -6.84 -8.85
C SER A 34 -4.30 -6.66 -9.56
N GLY A 35 -3.23 -6.67 -8.79
CA GLY A 35 -1.89 -6.68 -9.35
C GLY A 35 -0.84 -6.26 -8.34
N ASN A 36 0.34 -5.89 -8.84
CA ASN A 36 1.48 -5.54 -8.01
C ASN A 36 2.17 -4.28 -8.50
N VAL A 37 2.68 -3.49 -7.57
CA VAL A 37 3.66 -2.44 -7.83
C VAL A 37 5.03 -3.10 -7.95
N GLN A 38 5.68 -2.94 -9.10
CA GLN A 38 6.86 -3.71 -9.47
C GLN A 38 7.98 -2.85 -10.05
N TYR A 39 9.21 -3.33 -9.88
CA TYR A 39 10.37 -2.88 -10.63
C TYR A 39 11.05 -4.09 -11.27
N ASN A 40 11.26 -4.06 -12.58
CA ASN A 40 11.85 -5.17 -13.35
C ASN A 40 11.20 -6.54 -13.06
N GLY A 41 9.88 -6.58 -12.92
CA GLY A 41 9.11 -7.81 -12.64
C GLY A 41 9.18 -8.30 -11.19
N GLN A 42 9.90 -7.61 -10.30
CA GLN A 42 9.94 -7.92 -8.88
C GLN A 42 8.98 -7.01 -8.11
N ASN A 43 8.19 -7.61 -7.22
CA ASN A 43 7.29 -6.87 -6.34
C ASN A 43 8.07 -5.97 -5.37
N MET A 44 7.61 -4.73 -5.25
CA MET A 44 8.17 -3.77 -4.31
C MET A 44 7.77 -4.14 -2.88
N GLN A 45 8.72 -4.05 -1.96
CA GLN A 45 8.50 -4.22 -0.54
C GLN A 45 8.28 -2.85 0.10
N LEU A 46 7.08 -2.62 0.61
CA LEU A 46 6.54 -1.29 0.92
C LEU A 46 6.01 -1.17 2.34
N GLN A 47 5.75 0.06 2.78
CA GLN A 47 5.07 0.32 4.05
C GLN A 47 3.63 -0.23 3.99
N GLY A 48 3.28 -1.12 4.91
CA GLY A 48 2.01 -1.84 4.89
C GLY A 48 0.91 -1.25 5.76
N SER A 49 1.28 -0.43 6.74
CA SER A 49 0.34 0.14 7.70
C SER A 49 -0.30 1.45 7.22
N GLY A 50 -1.48 1.76 7.77
CA GLY A 50 -2.12 3.07 7.66
C GLY A 50 -2.57 3.49 6.26
N GLY A 51 -2.63 2.56 5.29
CA GLY A 51 -2.95 2.90 3.89
C GLY A 51 -1.91 3.83 3.25
N SER A 52 -0.64 3.66 3.63
CA SER A 52 0.46 4.58 3.34
C SER A 52 0.83 4.69 1.87
N ILE A 53 0.55 3.66 1.08
CA ILE A 53 0.80 3.62 -0.36
C ILE A 53 -0.52 3.51 -1.10
N GLN A 54 -0.72 4.40 -2.06
CA GLN A 54 -1.97 4.58 -2.77
C GLN A 54 -1.72 4.69 -4.27
N LEU A 55 -2.59 4.04 -5.02
CA LEU A 55 -2.78 4.24 -6.45
C LEU A 55 -4.11 4.97 -6.66
N GLN A 56 -4.29 5.53 -7.85
CA GLN A 56 -5.49 6.24 -8.26
C GLN A 56 -6.00 5.63 -9.56
N ALA A 57 -7.27 5.24 -9.56
CA ALA A 57 -7.99 4.82 -10.75
C ALA A 57 -8.97 5.91 -11.18
N TYR A 58 -8.83 6.38 -12.41
CA TYR A 58 -9.72 7.35 -13.03
C TYR A 58 -10.58 6.66 -14.07
N GLN A 59 -11.90 6.68 -13.90
CA GLN A 59 -12.81 6.16 -14.90
C GLN A 59 -13.04 7.22 -15.98
N THR A 60 -12.92 6.83 -17.25
CA THR A 60 -13.17 7.74 -18.37
C THR A 60 -14.68 7.81 -18.65
N GLY A 61 -15.18 8.99 -19.05
CA GLY A 61 -16.58 9.15 -19.48
C GLY A 61 -17.58 9.62 -18.43
N TYR A 62 -17.14 9.89 -17.19
CA TYR A 62 -17.97 10.48 -16.14
C TYR A 62 -17.64 11.96 -15.94
N GLU A 63 -18.66 12.77 -15.61
CA GLU A 63 -18.50 14.20 -15.33
C GLU A 63 -17.64 14.46 -14.08
N LEU A 64 -17.78 13.60 -13.06
CA LEU A 64 -16.98 13.65 -11.85
C LEU A 64 -15.63 12.94 -12.10
N LYS A 65 -14.54 13.71 -12.03
CA LYS A 65 -13.17 13.22 -12.24
C LYS A 65 -12.45 12.81 -10.95
N SER A 66 -13.19 12.51 -9.89
CA SER A 66 -12.60 12.07 -8.61
C SER A 66 -12.01 10.67 -8.77
N PRO A 67 -10.74 10.45 -8.38
CA PRO A 67 -10.15 9.13 -8.47
C PRO A 67 -10.72 8.18 -7.41
N ILE A 68 -10.75 6.90 -7.76
CA ILE A 68 -10.91 5.81 -6.79
C ILE A 68 -9.52 5.53 -6.21
N THR A 69 -9.38 5.63 -4.89
CA THR A 69 -8.13 5.32 -4.18
C THR A 69 -8.01 3.81 -4.01
N ILE A 70 -6.89 3.24 -4.46
CA ILE A 70 -6.56 1.82 -4.29
C ILE A 70 -5.36 1.74 -3.36
N TYR A 71 -5.44 0.90 -2.32
CA TYR A 71 -4.36 0.75 -1.34
C TYR A 71 -3.44 -0.41 -1.71
N VAL A 72 -2.15 -0.19 -1.54
CA VAL A 72 -1.11 -1.21 -1.76
C VAL A 72 -0.65 -1.75 -0.41
N ASN A 73 -0.52 -3.07 -0.31
CA ASN A 73 -0.04 -3.74 0.89
C ASN A 73 1.49 -3.75 0.99
N GLN A 74 2.01 -4.34 2.07
CA GLN A 74 3.45 -4.37 2.35
C GLN A 74 4.30 -5.14 1.33
N ASP A 75 3.68 -6.05 0.57
CA ASP A 75 4.33 -6.88 -0.44
C ASP A 75 4.15 -6.31 -1.85
N GLY A 76 3.67 -5.07 -1.95
CA GLY A 76 3.46 -4.37 -3.22
C GLY A 76 2.19 -4.79 -3.94
N HIS A 77 1.40 -5.70 -3.37
CA HIS A 77 0.16 -6.17 -3.96
C HIS A 77 -1.00 -5.21 -3.67
N PHE A 78 -1.92 -5.08 -4.62
CA PHE A 78 -3.15 -4.33 -4.46
C PHE A 78 -4.34 -5.08 -5.06
N SER A 79 -5.52 -4.78 -4.54
CA SER A 79 -6.78 -5.21 -5.14
C SER A 79 -7.88 -4.17 -4.88
N ALA A 80 -8.83 -4.07 -5.79
CA ALA A 80 -9.99 -3.21 -5.68
C ALA A 80 -11.19 -3.80 -6.44
N ARG A 81 -12.38 -3.72 -5.85
CA ARG A 81 -13.63 -4.10 -6.50
C ARG A 81 -14.19 -2.89 -7.26
N LEU A 82 -14.31 -3.00 -8.58
CA LEU A 82 -14.67 -1.93 -9.50
C LEU A 82 -15.78 -2.38 -10.47
N PHE A 83 -16.42 -1.43 -11.13
CA PHE A 83 -17.33 -1.74 -12.23
C PHE A 83 -16.53 -2.16 -13.47
N ASN A 84 -17.19 -2.88 -14.38
CA ASN A 84 -16.65 -3.06 -15.72
C ASN A 84 -16.52 -1.70 -16.40
N GLY A 85 -15.40 -1.47 -17.09
CA GLY A 85 -15.17 -0.20 -17.76
C GLY A 85 -13.71 0.07 -18.05
N HIS A 86 -13.48 1.21 -18.70
CA HIS A 86 -12.14 1.69 -19.04
C HIS A 86 -11.61 2.63 -17.96
N TYR A 87 -10.47 2.27 -17.39
CA TYR A 87 -9.81 3.01 -16.31
C TYR A 87 -8.40 3.42 -16.70
N LYS A 88 -7.96 4.55 -16.14
CA LYS A 88 -6.57 4.99 -16.13
C LYS A 88 -6.03 4.84 -14.71
N LEU A 89 -5.06 3.95 -14.54
CA LEU A 89 -4.36 3.74 -13.28
C LEU A 89 -3.11 4.60 -13.25
N VAL A 90 -2.83 5.22 -12.11
CA VAL A 90 -1.62 6.02 -11.89
C VAL A 90 -1.21 5.96 -10.42
N THR A 91 0.09 6.09 -10.15
CA THR A 91 0.55 6.28 -8.77
C THR A 91 0.02 7.60 -8.21
N LYS A 92 -0.30 7.63 -6.91
CA LYS A 92 -0.61 8.90 -6.24
C LYS A 92 0.62 9.79 -6.26
N ASP A 93 0.40 11.08 -6.49
CA ASP A 93 1.47 12.08 -6.56
C ASP A 93 2.32 12.08 -5.28
N ASN A 94 3.65 12.03 -5.47
CA ASN A 94 4.64 12.03 -4.39
C ASN A 94 4.36 10.99 -3.29
N ASN A 95 3.83 9.81 -3.66
CA ASN A 95 3.51 8.76 -2.71
C ASN A 95 4.17 7.42 -3.09
N GLY A 96 5.27 7.12 -2.40
CA GLY A 96 6.05 5.91 -2.57
C GLY A 96 7.54 6.18 -2.70
N PRO A 97 8.39 5.16 -2.50
CA PRO A 97 9.85 5.28 -2.57
C PRO A 97 10.41 5.26 -4.01
N TRP A 98 9.73 5.92 -4.96
CA TRP A 98 10.07 5.90 -6.39
C TRP A 98 9.98 7.28 -7.02
N VAL A 99 10.59 7.43 -8.20
CA VAL A 99 10.55 8.65 -9.00
C VAL A 99 9.11 9.01 -9.35
N ASN A 100 8.74 10.27 -9.15
CA ASN A 100 7.38 10.77 -9.36
C ASN A 100 7.09 11.10 -10.85
N ASN A 101 7.30 10.15 -11.77
CA ASN A 101 7.05 10.35 -13.21
C ASN A 101 5.56 10.23 -13.60
N ARG A 102 4.74 9.56 -12.77
CA ARG A 102 3.27 9.45 -12.88
C ARG A 102 2.72 9.07 -14.27
N ASP A 103 3.33 8.11 -14.93
CA ASP A 103 2.77 7.54 -16.17
C ASP A 103 1.44 6.82 -15.91
N THR A 104 0.48 6.99 -16.81
CA THR A 104 -0.85 6.36 -16.72
C THR A 104 -0.88 5.02 -17.46
N ILE A 105 -1.50 4.02 -16.85
CA ILE A 105 -1.75 2.71 -17.44
C ILE A 105 -3.24 2.61 -17.75
N GLU A 106 -3.57 2.37 -19.01
CA GLU A 106 -4.95 2.16 -19.43
C GLU A 106 -5.32 0.68 -19.26
N VAL A 107 -6.49 0.42 -18.68
CA VAL A 107 -6.99 -0.93 -18.43
C VAL A 107 -8.48 -1.02 -18.69
N ASP A 108 -8.89 -2.04 -19.44
CA ASP A 108 -10.29 -2.42 -19.62
C ASP A 108 -10.65 -3.51 -18.63
N ILE A 109 -11.40 -3.15 -17.59
CA ILE A 109 -11.86 -4.09 -16.57
C ILE A 109 -13.10 -4.81 -17.10
N LYS A 110 -12.99 -6.15 -17.20
CA LYS A 110 -14.07 -7.07 -17.61
C LYS A 110 -14.02 -8.30 -16.71
N GLY A 111 -14.72 -8.26 -15.57
CA GLY A 111 -14.55 -9.27 -14.52
C GLY A 111 -13.18 -9.18 -13.87
N ASN A 112 -12.65 -10.32 -13.41
CA ASN A 112 -11.34 -10.38 -12.77
C ASN A 112 -10.23 -10.00 -13.77
N THR A 113 -9.54 -8.90 -13.48
CA THR A 113 -8.53 -8.29 -14.35
C THR A 113 -7.25 -8.05 -13.55
N GLU A 114 -6.11 -8.52 -14.07
CA GLU A 114 -4.80 -8.34 -13.43
C GLU A 114 -3.94 -7.34 -14.23
N VAL A 115 -3.30 -6.40 -13.53
CA VAL A 115 -2.39 -5.41 -14.12
C VAL A 115 -1.29 -5.03 -13.14
N ASN A 116 -0.04 -5.07 -13.58
CA ASN A 116 1.10 -4.62 -12.76
C ASN A 116 1.43 -3.15 -13.04
N ILE A 117 1.85 -2.44 -11.99
CA ILE A 117 2.21 -1.02 -12.03
C ILE A 117 3.74 -0.91 -11.98
N PRO A 118 4.44 -0.65 -13.10
CA PRO A 118 5.86 -0.42 -13.09
C PRO A 118 6.19 0.90 -12.39
N VAL A 119 7.22 0.88 -11.53
CA VAL A 119 7.77 2.06 -10.86
C VAL A 119 9.29 2.05 -10.95
N THR A 120 9.94 3.20 -10.79
CA THR A 120 11.41 3.29 -10.70
C THR A 120 11.81 3.70 -9.28
N PRO A 121 12.19 2.75 -8.40
CA PRO A 121 12.57 3.07 -7.03
C PRO A 121 13.91 3.81 -7.00
N TYR A 122 14.14 4.61 -5.96
CA TYR A 122 15.45 5.27 -5.79
C TYR A 122 16.54 4.28 -5.37
N PHE A 123 16.18 3.36 -4.47
CA PHE A 123 17.05 2.32 -3.92
C PHE A 123 16.31 0.98 -3.83
N LEU A 124 17.06 -0.11 -3.81
CA LEU A 124 16.58 -1.45 -3.49
C LEU A 124 17.36 -2.03 -2.32
N LEU A 125 16.69 -2.89 -1.57
CA LEU A 125 17.28 -3.68 -0.50
C LEU A 125 17.25 -5.16 -0.86
N SER A 126 18.36 -5.86 -0.68
CA SER A 126 18.48 -7.29 -0.96
C SER A 126 19.34 -7.99 0.10
N ASP A 127 19.46 -9.31 -0.01
CA ASP A 127 20.28 -10.16 0.88
C ASP A 127 20.03 -9.88 2.37
N TYR A 128 18.76 -9.66 2.72
CA TYR A 128 18.35 -9.34 4.07
C TYR A 128 18.36 -10.58 4.96
N ASN A 129 18.99 -10.46 6.11
CA ASN A 129 18.88 -11.40 7.21
C ASN A 129 18.84 -10.63 8.54
N CYS A 130 18.09 -11.16 9.50
CA CYS A 130 18.04 -10.60 10.85
C CYS A 130 17.88 -11.73 11.87
N THR A 131 18.70 -11.70 12.91
CA THR A 131 18.68 -12.71 13.98
C THR A 131 18.69 -12.04 15.34
N LEU A 132 18.04 -12.67 16.31
CA LEU A 132 18.09 -12.30 17.72
C LEU A 132 18.61 -13.52 18.50
N SER A 133 19.80 -13.42 19.08
CA SER A 133 20.39 -14.49 19.88
C SER A 133 20.59 -13.98 21.31
N GLY A 134 19.77 -14.47 22.24
CA GLY A 134 19.67 -13.88 23.57
C GLY A 134 19.30 -12.39 23.47
N ASN A 135 20.17 -11.50 23.94
CA ASN A 135 19.94 -10.05 23.89
C ASN A 135 20.64 -9.36 22.70
N ARG A 136 21.19 -10.13 21.74
CA ARG A 136 21.94 -9.57 20.61
C ARG A 136 21.15 -9.66 19.32
N LEU A 137 20.74 -8.49 18.80
CA LEU A 137 20.12 -8.35 17.49
C LEU A 137 21.21 -8.12 16.44
N THR A 138 21.23 -8.91 15.37
CA THR A 138 22.15 -8.71 14.24
C THR A 138 21.34 -8.62 12.95
N ALA A 139 21.55 -7.55 12.18
CA ALA A 139 20.86 -7.31 10.92
C ALA A 139 21.88 -7.06 9.80
N SER A 140 21.72 -7.76 8.67
CA SER A 140 22.52 -7.57 7.47
C SER A 140 21.62 -7.39 6.25
N PHE A 141 22.00 -6.50 5.34
CA PHE A 141 21.30 -6.23 4.10
C PHE A 141 22.23 -5.56 3.09
N LYS A 142 21.88 -5.63 1.81
CA LYS A 142 22.55 -4.87 0.74
C LYS A 142 21.70 -3.69 0.31
N ILE A 143 22.36 -2.55 0.08
CA ILE A 143 21.75 -1.36 -0.53
C ILE A 143 22.24 -1.26 -1.98
N GLN A 144 21.30 -1.18 -2.92
CA GLN A 144 21.57 -0.87 -4.31
C GLN A 144 20.93 0.47 -4.67
N GLN A 145 21.71 1.38 -5.25
CA GLN A 145 21.17 2.60 -5.85
C GLN A 145 20.69 2.32 -7.28
N ILE A 146 19.50 2.81 -7.60
CA ILE A 146 18.89 2.66 -8.93
C ILE A 146 18.86 4.00 -9.66
N VAL A 147 18.54 5.09 -8.97
CA VAL A 147 18.44 6.43 -9.55
C VAL A 147 19.63 7.27 -9.11
N THR A 148 20.30 7.93 -10.05
CA THR A 148 21.41 8.85 -9.80
C THR A 148 21.02 10.27 -10.21
N PRO A 149 21.28 11.31 -9.37
CA PRO A 149 21.87 11.27 -8.03
C PRO A 149 20.80 11.24 -6.92
N ALA A 150 20.33 10.05 -6.50
CA ALA A 150 19.49 9.91 -5.30
C ALA A 150 20.32 9.94 -4.01
N THR A 151 19.77 10.51 -2.94
CA THR A 151 20.48 10.67 -1.65
C THR A 151 19.83 9.86 -0.54
N LEU A 152 20.66 9.12 0.21
CA LEU A 152 20.22 8.41 1.42
C LEU A 152 19.92 9.39 2.56
N SER A 153 18.84 9.14 3.31
CA SER A 153 18.51 9.87 4.53
C SER A 153 18.83 9.07 5.79
N TYR A 154 18.22 7.89 5.94
CA TYR A 154 18.47 6.96 7.04
C TYR A 154 17.94 5.57 6.69
N ALA A 155 18.36 4.57 7.46
CA ALA A 155 17.69 3.28 7.53
C ALA A 155 17.09 3.07 8.92
N THR A 156 16.04 2.27 9.00
CA THR A 156 15.38 1.92 10.25
C THR A 156 15.23 0.41 10.32
N ILE A 157 15.79 -0.21 11.36
CA ILE A 157 15.54 -1.62 11.69
C ILE A 157 14.32 -1.64 12.60
N CYS A 158 13.21 -2.17 12.10
CA CYS A 158 11.93 -2.24 12.82
C CYS A 158 11.74 -3.65 13.37
N ILE A 159 11.43 -3.77 14.67
CA ILE A 159 11.08 -5.03 15.32
C ILE A 159 9.61 -4.97 15.71
N GLY A 160 8.83 -5.94 15.26
CA GLY A 160 7.40 -6.03 15.50
C GLY A 160 6.98 -7.29 16.24
N ARG A 161 5.74 -7.27 16.74
CA ARG A 161 5.07 -8.40 17.38
C ARG A 161 4.04 -9.08 16.47
N THR A 162 3.99 -8.68 15.20
CA THR A 162 2.94 -9.08 14.23
C THR A 162 3.53 -9.25 12.82
N SER A 163 2.74 -9.74 11.87
CA SER A 163 3.18 -9.89 10.47
C SER A 163 3.21 -8.58 9.66
N ILE A 164 2.74 -7.47 10.22
CA ILE A 164 2.85 -6.14 9.60
C ILE A 164 3.89 -5.37 10.39
N VAL A 165 5.02 -5.03 9.76
CA VAL A 165 6.09 -4.29 10.42
C VAL A 165 6.64 -3.23 9.50
N ASP A 166 6.65 -2.00 10.00
CA ASP A 166 7.25 -0.84 9.36
C ASP A 166 7.52 0.26 10.40
N GLU A 167 7.91 1.44 9.94
CA GLU A 167 8.30 2.56 10.83
C GLU A 167 7.13 3.12 11.65
N GLN A 168 5.89 2.91 11.22
CA GLN A 168 4.70 3.33 11.97
C GLN A 168 4.15 2.21 12.85
N ASN A 169 4.28 0.95 12.40
CA ASN A 169 3.80 -0.22 13.12
C ASN A 169 4.97 -1.12 13.56
N ASN A 170 5.53 -0.84 14.74
CA ASN A 170 6.58 -1.63 15.37
C ASN A 170 6.48 -1.59 16.90
N ALA A 171 7.12 -2.55 17.56
CA ALA A 171 7.30 -2.55 19.02
C ALA A 171 8.47 -1.65 19.43
N PHE A 172 9.55 -1.68 18.65
CA PHE A 172 10.62 -0.70 18.71
C PHE A 172 11.37 -0.64 17.38
N GLN A 173 12.20 0.38 17.23
CA GLN A 173 13.06 0.55 16.06
C GLN A 173 14.43 1.11 16.41
N ILE A 174 15.42 0.78 15.58
CA ILE A 174 16.79 1.31 15.67
C ILE A 174 17.06 2.11 14.39
N ARG A 175 17.38 3.39 14.53
CA ARG A 175 17.70 4.28 13.40
C ARG A 175 19.20 4.30 13.12
N LEU A 176 19.54 4.11 11.85
CA LEU A 176 20.87 4.20 11.28
C LEU A 176 20.96 5.46 10.42
N ASN A 177 21.81 6.42 10.80
CA ASN A 177 22.02 7.63 10.01
C ASN A 177 22.71 7.30 8.68
N ALA A 178 22.49 8.11 7.64
CA ALA A 178 23.12 7.92 6.32
C ALA A 178 24.64 7.73 6.38
N SER A 179 25.34 8.42 7.30
CA SER A 179 26.80 8.31 7.45
C SER A 179 27.29 6.93 7.92
N ALA A 180 26.41 6.10 8.48
CA ALA A 180 26.73 4.73 8.89
C ALA A 180 26.45 3.69 7.79
N LEU A 181 25.83 4.10 6.68
CA LEU A 181 25.40 3.22 5.60
C LEU A 181 26.35 3.34 4.40
N THR A 182 26.57 2.23 3.72
CA THR A 182 27.33 2.17 2.47
C THR A 182 26.51 1.54 1.35
N MET A 183 26.84 1.86 0.10
CA MET A 183 26.34 1.10 -1.04
C MET A 183 26.91 -0.33 -0.99
N GLY A 184 26.11 -1.33 -1.36
CA GLY A 184 26.46 -2.73 -1.21
C GLY A 184 26.14 -3.26 0.19
N ALA A 185 26.99 -4.14 0.72
CA ALA A 185 26.71 -4.89 1.93
C ALA A 185 26.88 -4.06 3.21
N ASN A 186 25.89 -4.17 4.10
CA ASN A 186 25.86 -3.58 5.43
C ASN A 186 25.55 -4.67 6.47
N SER A 187 26.15 -4.56 7.66
CA SER A 187 25.90 -5.48 8.77
C SER A 187 26.06 -4.74 10.09
N PHE A 188 25.07 -4.86 10.97
CA PHE A 188 25.02 -4.17 12.26
C PHE A 188 24.64 -5.14 13.37
N SER A 189 25.19 -4.93 14.56
CA SER A 189 24.91 -5.76 15.74
C SER A 189 24.67 -4.86 16.95
N PHE A 190 23.57 -5.10 17.67
CA PHE A 190 23.11 -4.29 18.79
C PHE A 190 22.75 -5.16 19.98
N THR A 191 23.19 -4.76 21.17
CA THR A 191 22.66 -5.32 22.41
C THR A 191 21.36 -4.60 22.75
N LEU A 192 20.27 -5.35 22.91
CA LEU A 192 18.96 -4.78 23.26
C LEU A 192 18.96 -4.17 24.67
N THR A 193 18.35 -3.00 24.81
CA THR A 193 18.13 -2.36 26.13
C THR A 193 17.04 -3.10 26.92
N ASP A 194 16.92 -2.80 28.21
CA ASP A 194 15.86 -3.37 29.05
C ASP A 194 14.45 -2.97 28.57
N GLU A 195 14.28 -1.74 28.10
CA GLU A 195 13.03 -1.26 27.52
C GLU A 195 12.68 -2.01 26.22
N GLN A 196 13.67 -2.22 25.34
CA GLN A 196 13.47 -2.95 24.09
C GLN A 196 13.10 -4.41 24.36
N LYS A 197 13.80 -5.08 25.28
CA LYS A 197 13.47 -6.45 25.71
C LYS A 197 12.06 -6.51 26.29
N LYS A 198 11.67 -5.54 27.12
CA LYS A 198 10.31 -5.45 27.65
C LYS A 198 9.27 -5.26 26.54
N ALA A 199 9.55 -4.43 25.53
CA ALA A 199 8.65 -4.17 24.41
C ALA A 199 8.33 -5.42 23.59
N ILE A 200 9.25 -6.38 23.51
CA ILE A 200 9.07 -7.66 22.79
C ILE A 200 8.68 -8.84 23.69
N SER A 201 8.73 -8.67 25.01
CA SER A 201 8.43 -9.74 25.95
C SER A 201 7.00 -10.28 25.79
N GLY A 202 6.87 -11.60 25.82
CA GLY A 202 5.60 -12.33 25.67
C GLY A 202 4.96 -12.21 24.29
N ALA A 203 5.71 -11.80 23.26
CA ALA A 203 5.18 -11.79 21.90
C ALA A 203 5.08 -13.21 21.36
N ALA A 204 3.90 -13.62 20.88
CA ALA A 204 3.72 -14.92 20.24
C ALA A 204 4.49 -15.05 18.91
N LYS A 205 4.88 -13.92 18.31
CA LYS A 205 5.68 -13.84 17.10
C LYS A 205 6.54 -12.59 17.17
N LEU A 206 7.82 -12.73 16.83
CA LEU A 206 8.71 -11.60 16.60
C LEU A 206 9.09 -11.53 15.14
N THR A 207 9.02 -10.33 14.59
CA THR A 207 9.28 -10.06 13.18
C THR A 207 10.23 -8.89 13.06
N ALA A 208 11.06 -8.92 12.03
CA ALA A 208 11.99 -7.86 11.72
C ALA A 208 11.88 -7.44 10.26
N ARG A 209 12.11 -6.16 10.03
CA ARG A 209 12.17 -5.56 8.69
C ARG A 209 13.11 -4.36 8.71
N VAL A 210 13.77 -4.09 7.59
CA VAL A 210 14.56 -2.86 7.42
C VAL A 210 13.85 -1.96 6.40
N GLY A 211 13.64 -0.70 6.78
CA GLY A 211 13.22 0.38 5.88
C GLY A 211 14.40 1.28 5.53
N LEU A 212 14.49 1.72 4.28
CA LEU A 212 15.49 2.68 3.80
C LEU A 212 14.79 3.92 3.25
N ARG A 213 15.08 5.06 3.88
CA ARG A 213 14.53 6.37 3.53
C ARG A 213 15.51 7.13 2.65
N THR A 214 15.01 7.65 1.55
CA THR A 214 15.71 8.65 0.72
C THR A 214 15.19 10.05 1.01
N VAL A 215 16.01 11.07 0.74
CA VAL A 215 15.58 12.48 0.76
C VAL A 215 14.55 12.76 -0.34
N ASP A 216 14.59 11.99 -1.43
CA ASP A 216 13.87 12.26 -2.68
C ASP A 216 12.43 11.70 -2.73
N ALA A 217 11.91 11.18 -1.61
CA ALA A 217 10.59 10.52 -1.54
C ALA A 217 9.86 10.79 -0.21
N ASP A 218 8.59 10.42 -0.10
CA ASP A 218 7.77 10.51 1.13
C ASP A 218 7.69 9.20 1.95
N LYS A 219 8.12 8.07 1.35
CA LYS A 219 8.13 6.73 1.96
C LYS A 219 9.48 6.04 1.85
N SER A 220 9.66 5.02 2.69
CA SER A 220 10.82 4.13 2.64
C SER A 220 10.55 2.94 1.72
N VAL A 221 11.60 2.41 1.10
CA VAL A 221 11.59 1.04 0.54
C VAL A 221 11.98 0.07 1.64
N TYR A 222 11.45 -1.14 1.63
CA TYR A 222 11.70 -2.11 2.69
C TYR A 222 12.35 -3.40 2.18
N THR A 223 12.92 -4.17 3.11
CA THR A 223 13.22 -5.59 2.89
C THR A 223 11.94 -6.42 2.96
N HIS A 224 12.00 -7.69 2.61
CA HIS A 224 10.99 -8.64 3.06
C HIS A 224 11.00 -8.76 4.59
N ILE A 225 9.91 -9.26 5.16
CA ILE A 225 9.78 -9.49 6.60
C ILE A 225 10.38 -10.86 6.95
N VAL A 226 11.19 -10.90 8.00
CA VAL A 226 11.67 -12.16 8.58
C VAL A 226 11.03 -12.38 9.94
N THR A 227 10.76 -13.64 10.27
CA THR A 227 10.37 -14.02 11.64
C THR A 227 11.65 -14.34 12.40
N LEU A 228 11.83 -13.72 13.56
CA LEU A 228 12.97 -13.99 14.44
C LEU A 228 12.65 -15.27 15.23
N ALA A 229 13.54 -16.25 15.14
CA ALA A 229 13.53 -17.39 16.05
C ALA A 229 14.09 -16.94 17.41
N GLU A 230 13.46 -17.38 18.50
CA GLU A 230 14.00 -17.24 19.87
C GLU A 230 15.14 -18.23 20.11
#